data_AF-A0A1Q3H666-F1
#
_entry.id   AF-A0A1Q3H666-F1
#
_cell.length_a   1.000
_cell.length_b   1.000
_cell.length_c   1.000
_cell.angle_alpha   90.00
_cell.angle_beta   90.00
_cell.angle_gamma   90.00
#
_symmetry.space_group_name_H-M   'P 1'
#
loop_
_entity.id
_entity.type
_entity.pdbx_description
1 polymer ?
#
loop_
_entity_poly.entity_id
_entity_poly.type
_entity_poly.pdbx_seq_one_letter_code
_entity_poly.pdbx_strand_id
1 'polypeptide(L)'
;MNTTRLHSRTLGILFILPFFAYGIGTALVTSVLKEPVNLAAVAGQRTPFVGGALLLLLNSIIVVGIGVLFFPILRERSPSISVAYVCTRVMEAVLLLVGVVFLLSILQLGESAQGQTTPELVTLFKLLSKGNFWAYQLAMIILGAGSVPFFLSLYQSRLLPSFLPLLGAVGYGLLALGSVFELFGLPWGVLFSGPGGLFELFLGGWLIAKGFRTVTPSVAVTPSVAA
;
A
#
# COMPACT_ATOMS: atom_id res chain seq x y z
N MET A 1 -27.05 -5.19 -13.94
CA MET A 1 -26.19 -5.21 -12.73
C MET A 1 -25.77 -3.77 -12.44
N ASN A 2 -26.18 -3.21 -11.30
CA ASN A 2 -25.90 -1.81 -10.93
C ASN A 2 -24.40 -1.52 -10.98
N THR A 3 -23.97 -0.64 -11.89
CA THR A 3 -22.58 -0.22 -12.09
C THR A 3 -21.91 0.19 -10.77
N THR A 4 -22.64 0.84 -9.87
CA THR A 4 -22.19 1.23 -8.52
C THR A 4 -21.81 0.04 -7.63
N ARG A 5 -22.52 -1.09 -7.74
CA ARG A 5 -22.27 -2.30 -6.93
C ARG A 5 -21.06 -3.06 -7.47
N LEU A 6 -20.90 -3.12 -8.80
CA LEU A 6 -19.71 -3.69 -9.41
C LEU A 6 -18.47 -2.87 -9.04
N HIS A 7 -18.54 -1.55 -9.16
CA HIS A 7 -17.45 -0.63 -8.83
C HIS A 7 -17.03 -0.76 -7.35
N SER A 8 -17.99 -0.81 -6.43
CA SER A 8 -17.72 -1.01 -5.00
C SER A 8 -17.01 -2.35 -4.73
N ARG A 9 -17.45 -3.44 -5.36
CA ARG A 9 -16.83 -4.76 -5.19
C ARG A 9 -15.42 -4.81 -5.75
N THR A 10 -15.19 -4.20 -6.92
CA THR A 10 -13.85 -4.11 -7.51
C THR A 10 -12.90 -3.35 -6.59
N LEU A 11 -13.33 -2.22 -6.03
CA LEU A 11 -12.53 -1.48 -5.05
C LEU A 11 -12.24 -2.29 -3.79
N GLY A 12 -13.22 -3.03 -3.27
CA GLY A 12 -13.02 -3.90 -2.12
C GLY A 12 -11.99 -5.00 -2.37
N ILE A 13 -12.05 -5.64 -3.55
CA ILE A 13 -11.04 -6.64 -3.97
C ILE A 13 -9.66 -5.98 -4.10
N LEU A 14 -9.59 -4.80 -4.69
CA LEU A 14 -8.34 -4.08 -4.87
C LEU A 14 -7.73 -3.56 -3.57
N PHE A 15 -8.47 -3.47 -2.46
CA PHE A 15 -7.88 -3.22 -1.14
C PHE A 15 -7.33 -4.48 -0.47
N ILE A 16 -7.95 -5.65 -0.72
CA ILE A 16 -7.54 -6.91 -0.10
C ILE A 16 -6.36 -7.56 -0.85
N LEU A 17 -6.41 -7.56 -2.18
CA LEU A 17 -5.39 -8.18 -3.02
C LEU A 17 -3.95 -7.65 -2.77
N PRO A 18 -3.68 -6.33 -2.67
CA PRO A 18 -2.34 -5.81 -2.42
C PRO A 18 -1.84 -6.18 -1.03
N PHE A 19 -2.71 -6.20 -0.01
CA PHE A 19 -2.36 -6.63 1.34
C PHE A 19 -1.77 -8.06 1.33
N PHE A 20 -2.45 -9.00 0.66
CA PHE A 20 -1.94 -10.38 0.54
C PHE A 20 -0.73 -10.48 -0.38
N ALA A 21 -0.73 -9.78 -1.52
CA ALA A 21 0.40 -9.80 -2.44
C ALA A 21 1.69 -9.28 -1.75
N TYR A 22 1.59 -8.17 -1.02
CA TYR A 22 2.70 -7.60 -0.28
C TYR A 22 3.14 -8.49 0.88
N GLY A 23 2.19 -8.99 1.68
CA GLY A 23 2.49 -9.84 2.84
C GLY A 23 3.16 -11.16 2.44
N ILE A 24 2.59 -11.88 1.45
CA ILE A 24 3.15 -13.13 0.94
C ILE A 24 4.47 -12.86 0.23
N GLY A 25 4.55 -11.81 -0.59
CA GLY A 25 5.76 -11.44 -1.30
C GLY A 25 6.93 -11.16 -0.37
N THR A 26 6.69 -10.37 0.68
CA THR A 26 7.67 -10.08 1.73
C THR A 26 8.07 -11.34 2.49
N ALA A 27 7.12 -12.20 2.85
CA ALA A 27 7.41 -13.45 3.55
C ALA A 27 8.32 -14.38 2.72
N LEU A 28 8.05 -14.51 1.42
CA LEU A 28 8.88 -15.29 0.50
C LEU A 28 10.30 -14.72 0.40
N VAL A 29 10.46 -13.41 0.18
CA VAL A 29 11.77 -12.76 0.09
C VAL A 29 12.55 -12.91 1.41
N THR A 30 11.93 -12.58 2.54
CA THR A 30 12.59 -12.61 3.86
C THR A 30 12.91 -14.03 4.34
N SER A 31 12.14 -15.04 3.92
CA SER A 31 12.46 -16.45 4.23
C SER A 31 13.81 -16.90 3.66
N VAL A 32 14.28 -16.23 2.61
CA VAL A 32 15.57 -16.48 1.96
C VAL A 32 16.67 -15.58 2.56
N LEU A 33 16.32 -14.36 3.00
CA LEU A 33 17.22 -13.39 3.64
C LEU A 33 17.42 -13.70 5.14
N LYS A 34 18.01 -14.87 5.45
CA LYS A 34 18.33 -15.26 6.83
C LYS A 34 19.68 -14.72 7.29
N GLU A 35 19.79 -14.45 8.58
CA GLU A 35 21.06 -14.21 9.27
C GLU A 35 21.60 -15.52 9.88
N PRO A 36 22.91 -15.81 9.80
CA PRO A 36 23.94 -15.02 9.12
C PRO A 36 23.78 -15.03 7.59
N VAL A 37 24.13 -13.92 6.93
CA VAL A 37 24.03 -13.75 5.47
C VAL A 37 24.64 -14.95 4.73
N ASN A 38 23.81 -15.66 3.98
CA ASN A 38 24.21 -16.80 3.17
C ASN A 38 23.83 -16.58 1.70
N LEU A 39 24.76 -16.07 0.92
CA LEU A 39 24.56 -15.74 -0.50
C LEU A 39 24.30 -16.99 -1.36
N ALA A 40 24.85 -18.14 -0.98
CA ALA A 40 24.60 -19.41 -1.66
C ALA A 40 23.14 -19.85 -1.48
N ALA A 41 22.55 -19.62 -0.30
CA ALA A 41 21.14 -19.90 -0.06
C ALA A 41 20.21 -18.99 -0.88
N VAL A 42 20.60 -17.73 -1.07
CA VAL A 42 19.87 -16.78 -1.95
C VAL A 42 19.85 -17.28 -3.39
N ALA A 43 21.01 -17.68 -3.93
CA ALA A 43 21.11 -18.24 -5.28
C ALA A 43 20.34 -19.57 -5.44
N GLY A 44 20.43 -20.45 -4.43
CA GLY A 44 19.75 -21.75 -4.44
C GLY A 44 18.23 -21.67 -4.30
N GLN A 45 17.70 -20.59 -3.73
CA GLN A 45 16.26 -20.37 -3.54
C GLN A 45 15.71 -19.26 -4.45
N ARG A 46 16.16 -19.25 -5.70
CA ARG A 46 15.74 -18.27 -6.71
C ARG A 46 14.22 -18.21 -6.92
N THR A 47 13.55 -19.35 -7.02
CA THR A 47 12.12 -19.42 -7.31
C THR A 47 11.24 -18.67 -6.29
N PRO A 48 11.32 -18.96 -4.97
CA PRO A 48 10.55 -18.20 -3.99
C PRO A 48 10.98 -16.73 -3.92
N PHE A 49 12.27 -16.43 -4.11
CA PHE A 49 12.77 -15.05 -4.09
C PHE A 49 12.18 -14.20 -5.24
N VAL A 50 12.26 -14.70 -6.47
CA VAL A 50 11.71 -14.04 -7.66
C VAL A 50 10.18 -14.00 -7.58
N GLY A 51 9.54 -15.08 -7.14
CA GLY A 51 8.09 -15.11 -6.92
C GLY A 51 7.64 -14.04 -5.93
N GLY A 52 8.37 -13.86 -4.83
CA GLY A 52 8.12 -12.80 -3.86
C GLY A 52 8.30 -11.40 -4.45
N ALA A 53 9.39 -11.17 -5.19
CA ALA A 53 9.63 -9.90 -5.89
C ALA A 53 8.52 -9.56 -6.91
N LEU A 54 8.03 -10.55 -7.67
CA LEU A 54 6.91 -10.35 -8.61
C LEU A 54 5.60 -10.01 -7.89
N LEU A 55 5.32 -10.62 -6.74
CA LEU A 55 4.16 -10.26 -5.92
C LEU A 55 4.25 -8.82 -5.38
N LEU A 56 5.45 -8.37 -5.00
CA LEU A 56 5.69 -6.98 -4.61
C LEU A 56 5.46 -6.01 -5.78
N LEU A 57 5.85 -6.37 -7.00
CA LEU A 57 5.54 -5.58 -8.20
C LEU A 57 4.04 -5.54 -8.51
N LEU A 58 3.36 -6.69 -8.38
CA LEU A 58 1.91 -6.77 -8.55
C LEU A 58 1.19 -5.85 -7.55
N ASN A 59 1.64 -5.82 -6.30
CA ASN A 59 1.15 -4.87 -5.30
C ASN A 59 1.28 -3.42 -5.79
N SER A 60 2.43 -3.00 -6.29
CA SER A 60 2.63 -1.64 -6.82
C SER A 60 1.66 -1.30 -7.97
N ILE A 61 1.41 -2.24 -8.88
CA ILE A 61 0.45 -2.04 -9.99
C ILE A 61 -0.97 -1.86 -9.45
N ILE A 62 -1.37 -2.71 -8.50
CA ILE A 62 -2.71 -2.65 -7.90
C ILE A 62 -2.91 -1.32 -7.15
N VAL A 63 -1.91 -0.86 -6.42
CA VAL A 63 -1.92 0.43 -5.71
C VAL A 63 -2.19 1.61 -6.64
N VAL A 64 -1.55 1.65 -7.81
CA VAL A 64 -1.85 2.67 -8.84
C VAL A 64 -3.29 2.52 -9.34
N GLY A 65 -3.74 1.28 -9.58
CA GLY A 65 -5.11 0.97 -9.98
C GLY A 65 -6.16 1.49 -8.99
N ILE A 66 -5.92 1.38 -7.68
CA ILE A 66 -6.78 1.96 -6.64
C ILE A 66 -6.84 3.49 -6.80
N GLY A 67 -5.70 4.14 -6.96
CA GLY A 67 -5.61 5.59 -7.19
C GLY A 67 -6.47 6.03 -8.38
N VAL A 68 -6.31 5.37 -9.52
CA VAL A 68 -7.03 5.66 -10.77
C VAL A 68 -8.54 5.43 -10.63
N LEU A 69 -8.97 4.35 -9.97
CA LEU A 69 -10.40 4.07 -9.80
C LEU A 69 -11.09 5.02 -8.81
N PHE A 70 -10.37 5.51 -7.81
CA PHE A 70 -10.91 6.52 -6.88
C PHE A 70 -10.88 7.95 -7.43
N PHE A 71 -10.08 8.21 -8.47
CA PHE A 71 -9.97 9.53 -9.09
C PHE A 71 -11.33 10.16 -9.46
N PRO A 72 -12.23 9.51 -10.23
CA PRO A 72 -13.52 10.10 -10.59
C PRO A 72 -14.38 10.42 -9.36
N ILE A 73 -14.38 9.54 -8.35
CA ILE A 73 -15.19 9.69 -7.13
C ILE A 73 -14.73 10.92 -6.33
N LEU A 74 -13.41 11.12 -6.22
CA LEU A 74 -12.86 12.27 -5.48
C LEU A 74 -12.94 13.57 -6.28
N ARG A 75 -12.79 13.50 -7.61
CA ARG A 75 -12.78 14.69 -8.47
C ARG A 75 -14.08 15.48 -8.36
N GLU A 76 -15.22 14.81 -8.19
CA GLU A 76 -16.53 15.45 -8.03
C GLU A 76 -16.64 16.32 -6.77
N ARG A 77 -15.82 16.06 -5.74
CA ARG A 77 -15.92 16.73 -4.43
C ARG A 77 -14.72 17.62 -4.12
N SER A 78 -13.53 17.13 -4.41
CA SER A 78 -12.26 17.78 -4.06
C SER A 78 -11.20 17.50 -5.14
N PRO A 79 -11.18 18.29 -6.23
CA PRO A 79 -10.25 18.10 -7.35
C PRO A 79 -8.77 18.12 -6.92
N SER A 80 -8.40 18.99 -5.98
CA SER A 80 -7.01 19.06 -5.49
C SER A 80 -6.60 17.78 -4.76
N ILE A 81 -7.48 17.22 -3.92
CA ILE A 81 -7.22 15.98 -3.19
C ILE A 81 -7.20 14.79 -4.14
N SER A 82 -8.05 14.77 -5.18
CA SER A 82 -8.07 13.68 -6.15
C SER A 82 -6.75 13.55 -6.91
N VAL A 83 -6.18 14.68 -7.35
CA VAL A 83 -4.89 14.72 -8.02
C VAL A 83 -3.77 14.35 -7.05
N ALA A 84 -3.74 14.95 -5.85
CA ALA A 84 -2.73 14.64 -4.84
C ALA A 84 -2.73 13.14 -4.47
N TYR A 85 -3.91 12.53 -4.35
CA TYR A 85 -4.04 11.10 -4.05
C TYR A 85 -3.48 10.22 -5.17
N VAL A 86 -3.78 10.52 -6.43
CA VAL A 86 -3.21 9.76 -7.55
C VAL A 86 -1.69 9.94 -7.63
N CYS A 87 -1.20 11.17 -7.48
CA CYS A 87 0.23 11.46 -7.49
C CYS A 87 0.98 10.69 -6.40
N THR A 88 0.47 10.71 -5.16
CA THR A 88 1.07 9.98 -4.04
C THR A 88 1.05 8.47 -4.26
N ARG A 89 -0.02 7.90 -4.85
CA ARG A 89 -0.09 6.47 -5.22
C ARG A 89 0.91 6.07 -6.29
N VAL A 90 1.13 6.93 -7.29
CA VAL A 90 2.15 6.69 -8.31
C VAL A 90 3.55 6.77 -7.71
N MET A 91 3.82 7.79 -6.88
CA MET A 91 5.11 7.93 -6.19
C MET A 91 5.42 6.74 -5.26
N GLU A 92 4.42 6.29 -4.50
CA GLU A 92 4.49 5.08 -3.67
C GLU A 92 4.89 3.87 -4.51
N ALA A 93 4.17 3.62 -5.61
CA ALA A 93 4.42 2.48 -6.49
C ALA A 93 5.83 2.51 -7.10
N VAL A 94 6.31 3.70 -7.49
CA VAL A 94 7.68 3.88 -8.01
C VAL A 94 8.72 3.57 -6.93
N LEU A 95 8.55 4.08 -5.71
CA LEU A 95 9.48 3.80 -4.61
C LEU A 95 9.50 2.31 -4.24
N LEU A 96 8.35 1.65 -4.19
CA LEU A 96 8.28 0.20 -3.97
C LEU A 96 8.97 -0.57 -5.11
N LEU A 97 8.84 -0.12 -6.36
CA LEU A 97 9.54 -0.69 -7.50
C LEU A 97 11.06 -0.54 -7.39
N VAL A 98 11.55 0.64 -6.97
CA VAL A 98 12.96 0.84 -6.63
C VAL A 98 13.40 -0.14 -5.53
N GLY A 99 12.56 -0.33 -4.51
CA GLY A 99 12.76 -1.36 -3.49
C GLY A 99 12.93 -2.76 -4.07
N VAL A 100 12.09 -3.16 -5.02
CA VAL A 100 12.20 -4.45 -5.70
C VAL A 100 13.48 -4.55 -6.52
N VAL A 101 13.92 -3.48 -7.19
CA VAL A 101 15.20 -3.47 -7.91
C VAL A 101 16.36 -3.80 -6.96
N PHE A 102 16.40 -3.20 -5.76
CA PHE A 102 17.41 -3.55 -4.76
C PHE A 102 17.36 -5.03 -4.36
N LEU A 103 16.17 -5.63 -4.21
CA LEU A 103 16.03 -7.06 -3.92
C LEU A 103 16.56 -7.93 -5.07
N LEU A 104 16.21 -7.62 -6.32
CA LEU A 104 16.71 -8.36 -7.48
C LEU A 104 18.24 -8.22 -7.63
N SER A 105 18.82 -7.08 -7.26
CA SER A 105 20.28 -6.92 -7.19
C SER A 105 20.92 -7.83 -6.14
N ILE A 106 20.25 -8.09 -5.00
CA ILE A 106 20.72 -9.07 -4.00
C ILE A 106 20.75 -10.48 -4.58
N LEU A 107 19.74 -10.86 -5.36
CA LEU A 107 19.73 -12.16 -6.04
C LEU A 107 20.90 -12.29 -7.01
N GLN A 108 21.15 -11.26 -7.84
CA GLN A 108 22.29 -11.23 -8.77
C GLN A 108 23.63 -11.32 -8.02
N LEU A 109 23.74 -10.66 -6.87
CA LEU A 109 24.91 -10.73 -6.01
C LEU A 109 25.14 -12.16 -5.50
N GLY A 110 24.07 -12.84 -5.09
CA GLY A 110 24.12 -14.25 -4.68
C GLY A 110 24.59 -15.18 -5.80
N GLU A 111 24.06 -15.01 -7.01
CA GLU A 111 24.47 -15.81 -8.18
C GLU A 111 25.94 -15.55 -8.57
N SER A 112 26.40 -14.30 -8.49
CA SER A 112 27.77 -13.91 -8.83
C SER A 112 28.80 -14.38 -7.79
N ALA A 113 28.36 -14.66 -6.57
CA ALA A 113 29.22 -15.05 -5.47
C ALA A 113 29.82 -16.46 -5.61
N GLN A 114 29.26 -17.31 -6.47
CA GLN A 114 29.72 -18.70 -6.71
C GLN A 114 29.95 -19.51 -5.41
N GLY A 115 29.13 -19.29 -4.39
CA GLY A 115 29.23 -19.96 -3.09
C GLY A 115 30.22 -19.33 -2.09
N GLN A 116 30.92 -18.25 -2.47
CA GLN A 116 31.81 -17.53 -1.57
C GLN A 116 31.04 -16.42 -0.83
N THR A 117 31.35 -16.21 0.46
CA THR A 117 30.80 -15.10 1.24
C THR A 117 31.96 -14.28 1.78
N THR A 118 32.39 -13.27 1.01
CA THR A 118 33.47 -12.35 1.44
C THR A 118 32.90 -11.17 2.22
N PRO A 119 33.71 -10.48 3.06
CA PRO A 119 33.27 -9.30 3.79
C PRO A 119 32.72 -8.17 2.89
N GLU A 120 33.29 -8.00 1.69
CA GLU A 120 32.85 -7.02 0.70
C GLU A 120 31.44 -7.34 0.18
N LEU A 121 31.21 -8.60 -0.18
CA LEU A 121 29.92 -9.13 -0.61
C LEU A 121 28.84 -8.97 0.48
N VAL A 122 29.18 -9.23 1.74
CA VAL A 122 28.29 -9.00 2.89
C VAL A 122 27.97 -7.51 3.07
N THR A 123 28.94 -6.64 2.88
CA THR A 123 28.74 -5.18 2.98
C THR A 123 27.80 -4.69 1.89
N LEU A 124 27.98 -5.15 0.65
CA LEU A 124 27.11 -4.80 -0.46
C LEU A 124 25.69 -5.35 -0.27
N PHE A 125 25.56 -6.58 0.21
CA PHE A 125 24.27 -7.16 0.61
C PHE A 125 23.54 -6.28 1.62
N LYS A 126 24.21 -5.88 2.71
CA LYS A 126 23.62 -5.02 3.76
C LYS A 126 23.21 -3.66 3.20
N LEU A 127 24.01 -3.07 2.31
CA LEU A 127 23.69 -1.80 1.66
C LEU A 127 22.44 -1.92 0.79
N LEU A 128 22.33 -2.96 -0.03
CA LEU A 128 21.15 -3.21 -0.87
C LEU A 128 19.90 -3.49 -0.03
N SER A 129 20.01 -4.30 1.03
CA SER A 129 18.92 -4.53 1.97
C SER A 129 18.47 -3.23 2.64
N LYS A 130 19.42 -2.37 3.01
CA LYS A 130 19.10 -1.05 3.59
C LYS A 130 18.46 -0.11 2.56
N GLY A 131 18.87 -0.19 1.29
CA GLY A 131 18.25 0.52 0.17
C GLY A 131 16.78 0.13 -0.02
N ASN A 132 16.47 -1.17 0.00
CA ASN A 132 15.09 -1.66 -0.03
C ASN A 132 14.28 -1.14 1.18
N PHE A 133 14.84 -1.20 2.38
CA PHE A 133 14.21 -0.67 3.59
C PHE A 133 13.89 0.82 3.47
N TRP A 134 14.83 1.66 3.04
CA TRP A 134 14.58 3.09 2.86
C TRP A 134 13.54 3.40 1.79
N ALA A 135 13.60 2.69 0.66
CA ALA A 135 12.60 2.82 -0.39
C ALA A 135 11.17 2.52 0.14
N TYR A 136 11.03 1.48 0.97
CA TYR A 136 9.78 1.16 1.65
C TYR A 136 9.33 2.28 2.61
N GLN A 137 10.21 2.75 3.51
CA GLN A 137 9.82 3.79 4.48
C GLN A 137 9.38 5.08 3.79
N LEU A 138 10.10 5.50 2.74
CA LEU A 138 9.72 6.67 1.95
C LEU A 138 8.37 6.46 1.25
N ALA A 139 8.11 5.26 0.71
CA ALA A 139 6.83 4.93 0.09
C ALA A 139 5.68 5.05 1.10
N MET A 140 5.84 4.50 2.30
CA MET A 140 4.83 4.52 3.36
C MET A 140 4.52 5.94 3.89
N ILE A 141 5.53 6.81 3.96
CA ILE A 141 5.34 8.23 4.33
C ILE A 141 4.48 8.95 3.28
N ILE A 142 4.82 8.78 2.00
CA ILE A 142 4.09 9.41 0.88
C ILE A 142 2.66 8.87 0.78
N LEU A 143 2.53 7.55 0.94
CA LEU A 143 1.25 6.85 1.04
C LEU A 143 0.36 7.47 2.12
N GLY A 144 0.88 7.63 3.34
CA GLY A 144 0.12 8.22 4.43
C GLY A 144 -0.24 9.68 4.18
N ALA A 145 0.70 10.47 3.65
CA ALA A 145 0.47 11.87 3.30
C ALA A 145 -0.68 12.05 2.28
N GLY A 146 -0.82 11.12 1.31
CA GLY A 146 -1.95 11.12 0.37
C GLY A 146 -3.24 10.52 0.94
N SER A 147 -3.12 9.46 1.75
CA SER A 147 -4.27 8.69 2.23
C SER A 147 -5.03 9.37 3.37
N VAL A 148 -4.35 10.11 4.24
CA VAL A 148 -5.01 10.87 5.34
C VAL A 148 -6.03 11.89 4.79
N PRO A 149 -5.67 12.85 3.91
CA PRO A 149 -6.64 13.79 3.36
C PRO A 149 -7.71 13.10 2.49
N PHE A 150 -7.35 12.01 1.80
CA PHE A 150 -8.31 11.16 1.08
C PHE A 150 -9.40 10.61 2.02
N PHE A 151 -9.03 10.00 3.13
CA PHE A 151 -9.99 9.45 4.08
C PHE A 151 -10.80 10.52 4.81
N LEU A 152 -10.21 11.68 5.10
CA LEU A 152 -10.95 12.82 5.66
C LEU A 152 -11.98 13.37 4.66
N SER A 153 -11.65 13.40 3.36
CA SER A 153 -12.63 13.75 2.32
C SER A 153 -13.77 12.71 2.24
N LEU A 154 -13.45 11.41 2.33
CA LEU A 154 -14.46 10.36 2.41
C LEU A 154 -15.33 10.45 3.67
N TYR A 155 -14.78 10.85 4.81
CA TYR A 155 -15.54 11.09 6.04
C TYR A 155 -16.61 12.17 5.84
N GLN A 156 -16.22 13.31 5.27
CA GLN A 156 -17.14 14.42 4.95
C GLN A 156 -18.19 13.99 3.92
N SER A 157 -17.82 13.09 3.01
CA SER A 157 -18.68 12.67 1.91
C SER A 157 -19.86 11.78 2.32
N ARG A 158 -19.80 11.19 3.53
CA ARG A 158 -20.76 10.21 4.07
C ARG A 158 -21.02 8.98 3.17
N LEU A 159 -20.12 8.70 2.22
CA LEU A 159 -20.18 7.52 1.33
C LEU A 159 -19.99 6.20 2.08
N LEU A 160 -19.26 6.25 3.20
CA LEU A 160 -18.98 5.14 4.10
C LEU A 160 -19.49 5.47 5.51
N PRO A 161 -19.76 4.47 6.37
CA PRO A 161 -19.97 4.71 7.79
C PRO A 161 -18.83 5.53 8.38
N SER A 162 -19.15 6.54 9.17
CA SER A 162 -18.20 7.54 9.72
C SER A 162 -16.98 6.94 10.40
N PHE A 163 -17.11 5.79 11.05
CA PHE A 163 -15.98 5.12 11.71
C PHE A 163 -14.92 4.59 10.72
N LEU A 164 -15.31 4.16 9.51
CA LEU A 164 -14.37 3.55 8.55
C LEU A 164 -13.35 4.57 8.04
N PRO A 165 -13.74 5.72 7.45
CA PRO A 165 -12.75 6.68 7.00
C PRO A 165 -11.90 7.25 8.15
N LEU A 166 -12.47 7.40 9.36
CA LEU A 166 -11.69 7.85 10.51
C LEU A 166 -10.61 6.83 10.90
N LEU A 167 -10.95 5.54 10.93
CA LEU A 167 -10.01 4.47 11.19
C LEU A 167 -8.91 4.42 10.11
N GLY A 168 -9.27 4.63 8.84
CA GLY A 168 -8.31 4.74 7.74
C GLY A 168 -7.36 5.92 7.90
N ALA A 169 -7.88 7.12 8.19
CA ALA A 169 -7.07 8.30 8.41
C ALA A 169 -6.09 8.12 9.58
N VAL A 170 -6.54 7.55 10.70
CA VAL A 170 -5.66 7.23 11.83
C VAL A 170 -4.65 6.15 11.47
N GLY A 171 -5.07 5.07 10.82
CA GLY A 171 -4.21 3.95 10.44
C GLY A 171 -3.08 4.37 9.50
N TYR A 172 -3.38 5.09 8.42
CA TYR A 172 -2.35 5.60 7.49
C TYR A 172 -1.52 6.73 8.09
N GLY A 173 -2.08 7.54 9.00
CA GLY A 173 -1.32 8.54 9.75
C GLY A 173 -0.28 7.88 10.67
N LEU A 174 -0.69 6.87 11.43
CA LEU A 174 0.22 6.08 12.28
C LEU A 174 1.28 5.36 11.44
N LEU A 175 0.89 4.74 10.32
CA LEU A 175 1.83 4.10 9.39
C LEU A 175 2.93 5.07 8.93
N ALA A 176 2.56 6.27 8.48
CA ALA A 176 3.54 7.28 8.07
C ALA A 176 4.43 7.74 9.23
N LEU A 177 3.86 7.98 10.42
CA LEU A 177 4.63 8.35 11.61
C LEU A 177 5.63 7.25 12.02
N GLY A 178 5.20 5.99 12.01
CA GLY A 178 6.08 4.86 12.27
C GLY A 178 7.21 4.77 11.26
N SER A 179 6.91 5.03 9.99
CA SER A 179 7.92 5.04 8.92
C SER A 179 8.95 6.17 9.09
N VAL A 180 8.52 7.34 9.57
CA VAL A 180 9.44 8.43 9.95
C VAL A 180 10.33 7.98 11.12
N PHE A 181 9.77 7.37 12.17
CA PHE A 181 10.56 6.90 13.31
C PHE A 181 11.60 5.83 12.93
N GLU A 182 11.26 4.93 12.01
CA GLU A 182 12.17 3.93 11.46
C GLU A 182 13.36 4.57 10.72
N LEU A 183 13.16 5.73 10.06
CA LEU A 183 14.27 6.49 9.47
C LEU A 183 15.22 7.07 10.52
N PHE A 184 14.72 7.40 11.72
CA PHE A 184 15.53 7.79 12.87
C PHE A 184 16.11 6.60 13.65
N GLY A 185 15.89 5.36 13.20
CA GLY A 185 16.40 4.15 13.84
C GLY A 185 15.59 3.67 15.05
N LEU A 186 14.36 4.18 15.23
CA LEU A 186 13.46 3.73 16.29
C LEU A 186 12.50 2.66 15.73
N PRO A 187 12.42 1.46 16.34
CA PRO A 187 11.72 0.29 15.77
C PRO A 187 10.20 0.32 16.02
N TRP A 188 9.55 1.45 15.73
CA TRP A 188 8.11 1.65 15.94
C TRP A 188 7.27 1.35 14.70
N GLY A 189 7.89 1.06 13.55
CA GLY A 189 7.19 0.93 12.27
C GLY A 189 6.18 -0.20 12.24
N VAL A 190 6.55 -1.38 12.77
CA VAL A 190 5.67 -2.57 12.80
C VAL A 190 4.47 -2.36 13.72
N LEU A 191 4.68 -1.71 14.88
CA LEU A 191 3.60 -1.44 15.83
C LEU A 191 2.55 -0.50 15.22
N PHE A 192 3.01 0.52 14.49
CA PHE A 192 2.12 1.52 13.89
C PHE A 192 1.52 1.11 12.55
N SER A 193 2.05 0.08 11.88
CA SER A 193 1.46 -0.45 10.63
C SER A 193 0.26 -1.39 10.87
N GLY A 194 0.19 -2.02 12.05
CA GLY A 194 -0.90 -2.95 12.42
C GLY A 194 -2.32 -2.38 12.26
N PRO A 195 -2.62 -1.18 12.79
CA PRO A 195 -3.93 -0.55 12.60
C PRO A 195 -4.29 -0.30 11.13
N GLY A 196 -3.31 0.09 10.30
CA GLY A 196 -3.51 0.32 8.86
C GLY A 196 -3.85 -0.98 8.12
N GLY A 197 -3.10 -2.06 8.38
CA GLY A 197 -3.36 -3.35 7.75
C GLY A 197 -4.73 -3.94 8.12
N LEU A 198 -5.13 -3.85 9.39
CA LEU A 198 -6.46 -4.26 9.83
C LEU A 198 -7.56 -3.43 9.15
N PHE A 199 -7.34 -2.12 9.03
CA PHE A 199 -8.27 -1.23 8.37
C PHE A 199 -8.53 -1.63 6.91
N GLU A 200 -7.49 -1.96 6.14
CA GLU A 200 -7.63 -2.37 4.73
C GLU A 200 -8.51 -3.62 4.58
N LEU A 201 -8.34 -4.60 5.47
CA LEU A 201 -9.17 -5.81 5.49
C LEU A 201 -10.63 -5.51 5.83
N PHE A 202 -10.87 -4.65 6.84
CA PHE A 202 -12.23 -4.24 7.20
C PHE A 202 -12.92 -3.43 6.10
N LEU A 203 -12.22 -2.48 5.49
CA LEU A 203 -12.74 -1.66 4.39
C LEU A 203 -13.04 -2.54 3.16
N GLY A 204 -12.10 -3.39 2.78
CA GLY A 204 -12.24 -4.30 1.65
C GLY A 204 -13.43 -5.25 1.83
N GLY A 205 -13.54 -5.87 3.00
CA GLY A 205 -14.67 -6.72 3.36
C GLY A 205 -16.01 -5.97 3.32
N TRP A 206 -16.05 -4.75 3.84
CA TRP A 206 -17.26 -3.91 3.80
C TRP A 206 -17.67 -3.55 2.37
N LEU A 207 -16.73 -3.14 1.53
CA LEU A 207 -16.99 -2.77 0.15
C LEU A 207 -17.49 -3.96 -0.69
N ILE A 208 -16.99 -5.16 -0.42
CA ILE A 208 -17.46 -6.40 -1.05
C ILE A 208 -18.89 -6.76 -0.59
N ALA A 209 -19.14 -6.70 0.72
CA ALA A 209 -20.42 -7.14 1.29
C ALA A 209 -21.56 -6.13 1.07
N LYS A 210 -21.30 -4.84 1.35
CA LYS A 210 -22.31 -3.78 1.41
C LYS A 210 -22.14 -2.70 0.35
N GLY A 211 -20.91 -2.38 -0.05
CA GLY A 211 -20.61 -1.30 -1.00
C GLY A 211 -20.84 0.11 -0.43
N PHE A 212 -20.82 1.12 -1.30
CA PHE A 212 -21.06 2.52 -0.91
C PHE A 212 -22.52 2.77 -0.47
N ARG A 213 -22.70 3.66 0.49
CA ARG A 213 -24.03 4.15 0.87
C ARG A 213 -24.59 5.01 -0.26
N THR A 214 -25.82 4.72 -0.69
CA THR A 214 -26.59 5.63 -1.54
C THR A 214 -27.01 6.82 -0.68
N VAL A 215 -26.42 7.99 -0.93
CA VAL A 215 -26.96 9.24 -0.37
C VAL A 215 -28.18 9.59 -1.21
N THR A 216 -29.37 9.30 -0.71
CA THR A 216 -30.60 9.81 -1.33
C THR A 216 -30.54 11.34 -1.26
N PRO A 217 -30.59 12.07 -2.38
CA PRO A 217 -30.72 13.51 -2.33
C PRO A 217 -32.01 13.83 -1.57
N SER A 218 -31.94 14.67 -0.55
CA SER A 218 -33.15 15.24 0.05
C SER A 218 -33.87 15.98 -1.07
N VAL A 219 -35.00 15.45 -1.55
CA VAL A 219 -35.89 16.18 -2.45
C VAL A 219 -36.35 17.38 -1.65
N ALA A 220 -35.85 18.56 -2.01
CA ALA A 220 -36.37 19.81 -1.48
C ALA A 220 -37.83 19.88 -1.93
N VAL A 221 -38.75 19.71 -0.98
CA VAL A 221 -40.17 19.96 -1.20
C VAL A 221 -40.30 21.46 -1.46
N THR A 222 -40.43 21.84 -2.73
CA THR A 222 -40.85 23.18 -3.11
C THR A 222 -42.28 23.36 -2.58
N PRO A 223 -42.54 24.34 -1.70
CA PRO A 223 -43.91 24.62 -1.28
C PRO A 223 -44.68 25.07 -2.52
N SER A 224 -45.77 24.37 -2.83
CA SER A 224 -46.71 24.78 -3.86
C SER A 224 -47.28 26.14 -3.46
N VAL A 225 -46.91 27.19 -4.19
CA VAL A 225 -47.61 28.47 -4.11
C VAL A 225 -48.97 28.24 -4.76
N ALA A 226 -50.00 28.04 -3.94
CA ALA A 226 -51.38 28.13 -4.38
C ALA A 226 -51.70 29.61 -4.61
N ALA A 227 -52.06 29.94 -5.85
CA ALA A 227 -52.67 31.20 -6.25
C ALA A 227 -54.18 30.98 -6.42
#